data_AF-A0A3N5IE20-F1
#
_entry.id   AF-A0A3N5IE20-F1
#
_cell.length_a   1.000
_cell.length_b   1.000
_cell.length_c   1.000
_cell.angle_alpha   90.00
_cell.angle_beta   90.00
_cell.angle_gamma   90.00
#
_symmetry.space_group_name_H-M   'P 1'
#
loop_
_entity.id
_entity.type
_entity.pdbx_description
1 polymer ?
#
loop_
_entity_poly.entity_id
_entity_poly.type
_entity_poly.pdbx_seq_one_letter_code
_entity_poly.pdbx_strand_id
1 'polypeptide(L)'
;MFPDKPGQETKSPFRQQAYPWAGQQGGAAVNRPILLYFNELLDFKANLFSLNERVIEGLVGELNEFTSIKDHGYWLTLARINELALVCAGNYADNCEFSLVGDLLVNPRLVLVHVSGLNQPLTKKRHIPLSEQFQQGENDLHQVRQWLKRETRVEVKTEALLPELRKRLENSGHIPREYLDSVEQRKRRIADLIGFLASAGISDTVALHAWQKKASPADRVLLESNLCRFDFECFFEMGRLFREWAPNLPTSSDIFLTDGFRSSGFEA
;
A
#
# COMPACT_ATOMS: atom_id res chain seq x y z
N MET A 1 -0.04 -35.26 11.11
CA MET A 1 1.37 -35.14 10.71
C MET A 1 1.37 -34.80 9.23
N PHE A 2 1.31 -33.49 8.93
CA PHE A 2 1.32 -33.02 7.54
C PHE A 2 2.78 -32.80 7.14
N PRO A 3 3.18 -33.14 5.91
CA PRO A 3 4.53 -32.87 5.46
C PRO A 3 4.69 -31.36 5.28
N ASP A 4 5.70 -30.79 5.94
CA ASP A 4 6.24 -29.49 5.61
C ASP A 4 6.58 -29.47 4.12
N LYS A 5 5.79 -28.74 3.32
CA LYS A 5 6.24 -28.29 2.01
C LYS A 5 6.87 -26.91 2.18
N PRO A 6 8.00 -26.68 1.50
CA PRO A 6 8.79 -25.47 1.70
C PRO A 6 7.93 -24.25 1.39
N GLY A 7 7.98 -23.25 2.27
CA GLY A 7 7.52 -21.92 1.92
C GLY A 7 8.11 -21.58 0.55
N GLN A 8 7.28 -21.06 -0.35
CA GLN A 8 7.80 -20.39 -1.53
C GLN A 8 8.57 -19.17 -0.99
N GLU A 9 9.85 -19.38 -0.68
CA GLU A 9 10.83 -18.32 -0.53
C GLU A 9 10.76 -17.53 -1.84
N THR A 10 10.04 -16.42 -1.80
CA THR A 10 10.19 -15.38 -2.81
C THR A 10 11.60 -14.87 -2.65
N LYS A 11 12.55 -15.52 -3.32
CA LYS A 11 13.94 -15.05 -3.40
C LYS A 11 13.87 -13.58 -3.76
N SER A 12 14.36 -12.74 -2.86
CA SER A 12 14.22 -11.31 -3.02
C SER A 12 14.77 -10.88 -4.39
N PRO A 13 14.02 -10.07 -5.16
CA PRO A 13 14.45 -9.61 -6.48
C PRO A 13 15.73 -8.78 -6.41
N PHE A 14 16.12 -8.37 -5.21
CA PHE A 14 17.28 -7.54 -4.94
C PHE A 14 18.58 -8.31 -4.64
N ARG A 15 18.53 -9.64 -4.42
CA ARG A 15 19.73 -10.43 -4.04
C ARG A 15 20.69 -10.76 -5.20
N GLN A 16 20.33 -10.51 -6.46
CA GLN A 16 21.12 -10.98 -7.63
C GLN A 16 21.50 -9.90 -8.65
N GLN A 17 21.17 -8.62 -8.43
CA GLN A 17 21.48 -7.55 -9.39
C GLN A 17 22.65 -6.68 -8.93
N ALA A 18 23.59 -6.44 -9.85
CA ALA A 18 24.54 -5.35 -9.75
C ALA A 18 23.79 -4.05 -10.09
N TYR A 19 23.64 -3.17 -9.11
CA TYR A 19 22.87 -1.96 -9.28
C TYR A 19 23.65 -0.91 -10.08
N PRO A 20 23.10 -0.33 -11.17
CA PRO A 20 23.78 0.65 -12.01
C PRO A 20 24.21 1.93 -11.26
N TRP A 21 23.63 2.17 -10.10
CA TRP A 21 23.81 3.37 -9.28
C TRP A 21 24.83 3.21 -8.15
N ALA A 22 25.41 2.02 -7.95
CA ALA A 22 26.51 1.79 -7.01
C ALA A 22 27.76 2.57 -7.49
N GLY A 23 27.83 3.87 -7.17
CA GLY A 23 28.95 4.75 -7.55
C GLY A 23 28.56 6.16 -8.04
N GLN A 24 27.28 6.48 -8.28
CA GLN A 24 26.89 7.82 -8.75
C GLN A 24 26.66 8.77 -7.56
N GLN A 25 27.63 9.67 -7.32
CA GLN A 25 27.62 10.63 -6.19
C GLN A 25 27.06 12.03 -6.54
N GLY A 26 26.69 12.30 -7.79
CA GLY A 26 26.32 13.65 -8.25
C GLY A 26 24.86 14.01 -8.00
N GLY A 27 24.58 14.83 -6.99
CA GLY A 27 23.28 15.49 -6.73
C GLY A 27 22.60 15.14 -5.40
N ALA A 28 23.08 14.09 -4.72
CA ALA A 28 22.37 13.42 -3.62
C ALA A 28 22.70 13.93 -2.20
N ALA A 29 23.51 14.98 -2.03
CA ALA A 29 23.99 15.38 -0.70
C ALA A 29 22.92 16.00 0.21
N VAL A 30 21.90 16.65 -0.36
CA VAL A 30 20.98 17.51 0.42
C VAL A 30 19.90 16.71 1.18
N ASN A 31 19.30 15.69 0.55
CA ASN A 31 18.19 14.94 1.16
C ASN A 31 18.64 13.72 1.98
N ARG A 32 19.91 13.35 1.85
CA ARG A 32 20.49 12.12 2.38
C ARG A 32 20.32 11.94 3.90
N PRO A 33 20.66 12.92 4.76
CA PRO A 33 20.49 12.78 6.21
C PRO A 33 19.03 12.60 6.63
N ILE A 34 18.12 13.37 6.01
CA ILE A 34 16.68 13.30 6.30
C ILE A 34 16.10 11.96 5.85
N LEU A 35 16.48 11.49 4.67
CA LEU A 35 16.06 10.18 4.19
C LEU A 35 16.62 9.04 5.06
N LEU A 36 17.83 9.16 5.61
CA LEU A 36 18.36 8.18 6.55
C LEU A 36 17.50 8.10 7.81
N TYR A 37 17.25 9.24 8.46
CA TYR A 37 16.35 9.31 9.61
C TYR A 37 14.96 8.73 9.29
N PHE A 38 14.40 9.09 8.14
CA PHE A 38 13.11 8.61 7.72
C PHE A 38 13.11 7.08 7.50
N ASN A 39 14.17 6.52 6.93
CA ASN A 39 14.31 5.07 6.76
C ASN A 39 14.43 4.31 8.08
N GLU A 40 15.05 4.90 9.11
CA GLU A 40 15.07 4.34 10.46
C GLU A 40 13.70 4.45 11.14
N LEU A 41 12.98 5.55 10.92
CA LEU A 41 11.60 5.69 11.37
C LEU A 41 10.68 4.64 10.74
N LEU A 42 10.89 4.31 9.45
CA LEU A 42 10.21 3.20 8.79
C LEU A 42 10.52 1.87 9.47
N ASP A 43 11.78 1.59 9.83
CA ASP A 43 12.16 0.38 10.57
C ASP A 43 11.41 0.28 11.91
N PHE A 44 11.30 1.39 12.64
CA PHE A 44 10.53 1.46 13.90
C PHE A 44 9.03 1.26 13.70
N LYS A 45 8.45 1.84 12.63
CA LYS A 45 7.02 1.75 12.31
C LYS A 45 6.62 0.45 11.61
N ALA A 46 7.58 -0.41 11.25
CA ALA A 46 7.34 -1.71 10.62
C ALA A 46 6.76 -2.73 11.62
N ASN A 47 5.57 -2.42 12.15
CA ASN A 47 4.79 -3.27 13.03
C ASN A 47 3.36 -3.39 12.50
N LEU A 48 2.89 -4.61 12.29
CA LEU A 48 1.56 -4.91 11.74
C LEU A 48 0.42 -4.24 12.50
N PHE A 49 0.54 -4.10 13.82
CA PHE A 49 -0.53 -3.52 14.65
C PHE A 49 -0.74 -2.01 14.42
N SER A 50 0.24 -1.32 13.85
CA SER A 50 0.16 0.12 13.57
C SER A 50 -0.08 0.46 12.10
N LEU A 51 -0.04 -0.52 11.19
CA LEU A 51 -0.21 -0.26 9.76
C LEU A 51 -1.69 -0.17 9.37
N ASN A 52 -2.05 0.92 8.72
CA ASN A 52 -3.32 1.14 8.04
C ASN A 52 -3.14 2.16 6.91
N GLU A 53 -4.16 2.32 6.07
CA GLU A 53 -4.14 3.24 4.92
C GLU A 53 -3.70 4.66 5.31
N ARG A 54 -4.26 5.21 6.40
CA ARG A 54 -3.94 6.57 6.86
C ARG A 54 -2.48 6.72 7.28
N VAL A 55 -1.94 5.73 7.99
CA VAL A 55 -0.52 5.75 8.41
C VAL A 55 0.38 5.70 7.19
N ILE A 56 0.10 4.82 6.23
CA ILE A 56 0.92 4.69 5.01
C ILE A 56 0.81 5.97 4.17
N GLU A 57 -0.39 6.54 4.01
CA GLU A 57 -0.59 7.80 3.30
C GLU A 57 0.16 8.96 3.99
N GLY A 58 0.16 9.01 5.32
CA GLY A 58 0.96 9.94 6.10
C GLY A 58 2.45 9.82 5.79
N LEU A 59 2.99 8.59 5.78
CA LEU A 59 4.40 8.35 5.42
C LEU A 59 4.73 8.81 4.00
N VAL A 60 3.81 8.61 3.05
CA VAL A 60 3.97 9.10 1.68
C VAL A 60 3.97 10.62 1.64
N GLY A 61 3.08 11.27 2.40
CA GLY A 61 3.01 12.73 2.54
C GLY A 61 4.30 13.30 3.11
N GLU A 62 4.71 12.81 4.28
CA GLU A 62 5.97 13.19 4.95
C GLU A 62 7.19 13.04 4.04
N LEU A 63 7.31 11.91 3.33
CA LEU A 63 8.40 11.69 2.37
C LEU A 63 8.41 12.76 1.26
N ASN A 64 7.25 13.17 0.76
CA ASN A 64 7.16 14.21 -0.28
C ASN A 64 7.49 15.60 0.26
N GLU A 65 7.16 15.89 1.51
CA GLU A 65 7.45 17.17 2.16
C GLU A 65 8.94 17.32 2.50
N PHE A 66 9.57 16.23 2.95
CA PHE A 66 10.97 16.21 3.36
C PHE A 66 11.98 16.25 2.20
N THR A 67 11.54 15.96 0.98
CA THR A 67 12.46 15.83 -0.16
C THR A 67 12.11 16.79 -1.28
N SER A 68 13.02 17.73 -1.54
CA SER A 68 12.92 18.66 -2.68
C SER A 68 13.35 18.01 -4.00
N ILE A 69 14.13 16.93 -3.93
CA ILE A 69 14.70 16.21 -5.08
C ILE A 69 14.36 14.72 -4.93
N LYS A 70 13.70 14.17 -5.95
CA LYS A 70 13.32 12.76 -6.02
C LYS A 70 14.45 11.94 -6.64
N ASP A 71 15.54 11.81 -5.89
CA ASP A 71 16.69 11.01 -6.28
C ASP A 71 16.49 9.51 -6.01
N HIS A 72 17.54 8.71 -6.22
CA HIS A 72 17.47 7.27 -6.00
C HIS A 72 17.07 6.90 -4.56
N GLY A 73 17.56 7.63 -3.55
CA GLY A 73 17.22 7.40 -2.16
C GLY A 73 15.73 7.59 -1.91
N TYR A 74 15.12 8.65 -2.47
CA TYR A 74 13.68 8.88 -2.39
C TYR A 74 12.88 7.70 -2.97
N TRP A 75 13.25 7.22 -4.16
CA TRP A 75 12.51 6.13 -4.81
C TRP A 75 12.65 4.81 -4.07
N LEU A 76 13.82 4.52 -3.51
CA LEU A 76 14.04 3.36 -2.67
C LEU A 76 13.22 3.45 -1.37
N THR A 77 13.16 4.62 -0.72
CA THR A 77 12.29 4.85 0.43
C THR A 77 10.81 4.68 0.08
N LEU A 78 10.36 5.19 -1.07
CA LEU A 78 8.99 5.01 -1.54
C LEU A 78 8.67 3.53 -1.80
N ALA A 79 9.62 2.76 -2.33
CA ALA A 79 9.48 1.32 -2.51
C ALA A 79 9.33 0.60 -1.16
N ARG A 80 10.07 1.02 -0.12
CA ARG A 80 9.88 0.51 1.24
C ARG A 80 8.49 0.82 1.79
N ILE A 81 7.95 2.01 1.58
CA ILE A 81 6.57 2.34 1.96
C ILE A 81 5.56 1.46 1.21
N ASN A 82 5.80 1.18 -0.07
CA ASN A 82 4.98 0.26 -0.86
C ASN A 82 5.01 -1.19 -0.29
N GLU A 83 6.14 -1.67 0.23
CA GLU A 83 6.19 -2.95 0.92
C GLU A 83 5.34 -2.98 2.19
N LEU A 84 5.40 -1.91 3.00
CA LEU A 84 4.53 -1.81 4.18
C LEU A 84 3.05 -1.86 3.78
N ALA A 85 2.69 -1.22 2.66
CA ALA A 85 1.34 -1.25 2.12
C ALA A 85 0.91 -2.65 1.65
N LEU A 86 1.81 -3.39 0.99
CA LEU A 86 1.55 -4.76 0.55
C LEU A 86 1.36 -5.71 1.73
N VAL A 87 2.25 -5.63 2.73
CA VAL A 87 2.15 -6.44 3.94
C VAL A 87 0.86 -6.12 4.71
N CYS A 88 0.50 -4.84 4.83
CA CYS A 88 -0.75 -4.40 5.44
C CYS A 88 -1.97 -4.98 4.71
N ALA A 89 -2.03 -4.85 3.38
CA ALA A 89 -3.13 -5.39 2.58
C ALA A 89 -3.22 -6.92 2.62
N GLY A 90 -2.07 -7.61 2.60
CA GLY A 90 -2.01 -9.07 2.73
C GLY A 90 -2.56 -9.54 4.08
N ASN A 91 -2.17 -8.87 5.17
CA ASN A 91 -2.68 -9.16 6.49
C ASN A 91 -4.19 -8.89 6.60
N TYR A 92 -4.70 -7.81 6.02
CA TYR A 92 -6.15 -7.58 5.94
C TYR A 92 -6.87 -8.69 5.17
N ALA A 93 -6.31 -9.15 4.06
CA ALA A 93 -6.90 -10.22 3.26
C ALA A 93 -6.93 -11.56 4.02
N ASP A 94 -5.83 -11.91 4.69
CA ASP A 94 -5.74 -13.13 5.51
C ASP A 94 -6.74 -13.14 6.70
N ASN A 95 -7.16 -11.96 7.16
CA ASN A 95 -8.13 -11.77 8.24
C ASN A 95 -9.55 -11.41 7.74
N CYS A 96 -9.86 -11.59 6.47
CA CYS A 96 -11.18 -11.30 5.89
C CYS A 96 -11.63 -9.83 6.03
N GLU A 97 -10.71 -8.87 6.16
CA GLU A 97 -11.01 -7.45 6.29
C GLU A 97 -11.26 -6.80 4.91
N PHE A 98 -12.32 -7.24 4.22
CA PHE A 98 -12.59 -6.91 2.82
C PHE A 98 -12.61 -5.42 2.50
N SER A 99 -13.23 -4.61 3.37
CA SER A 99 -13.31 -3.16 3.18
C SER A 99 -11.92 -2.52 3.21
N LEU A 100 -11.05 -2.96 4.14
CA LEU A 100 -9.70 -2.42 4.30
C LEU A 100 -8.77 -2.85 3.16
N VAL A 101 -8.91 -4.10 2.67
CA VAL A 101 -8.23 -4.53 1.43
C VAL A 101 -8.71 -3.69 0.25
N GLY A 102 -10.03 -3.51 0.15
CA GLY A 102 -10.64 -2.68 -0.87
C GLY A 102 -10.06 -1.28 -0.87
N ASP A 103 -9.86 -0.67 0.30
CA ASP A 103 -9.31 0.67 0.44
C ASP A 103 -7.87 0.81 -0.05
N LEU A 104 -7.03 -0.18 0.22
CA LEU A 104 -5.66 -0.17 -0.26
C LEU A 104 -5.56 -0.49 -1.76
N LEU A 105 -6.43 -1.34 -2.30
CA LEU A 105 -6.23 -1.96 -3.62
C LEU A 105 -7.19 -1.47 -4.72
N VAL A 106 -8.44 -1.13 -4.39
CA VAL A 106 -9.53 -0.97 -5.37
C VAL A 106 -10.27 0.36 -5.22
N ASN A 107 -10.66 0.73 -4.01
CA ASN A 107 -11.48 1.89 -3.72
C ASN A 107 -10.63 3.16 -3.81
N PRO A 108 -10.94 4.07 -4.74
CA PRO A 108 -10.21 5.33 -4.80
C PRO A 108 -10.46 6.17 -3.54
N ARG A 109 -9.41 6.84 -3.07
CA ARG A 109 -9.47 7.70 -1.88
C ARG A 109 -10.28 8.98 -2.11
N LEU A 110 -10.28 9.50 -3.34
CA LEU A 110 -11.09 10.66 -3.72
C LEU A 110 -11.75 10.47 -5.07
N VAL A 111 -13.09 10.52 -5.04
CA VAL A 111 -13.94 10.50 -6.23
C VAL A 111 -14.82 11.75 -6.21
N LEU A 112 -14.82 12.49 -7.31
CA LEU A 112 -15.63 13.67 -7.54
C LEU A 112 -16.78 13.33 -8.49
N VAL A 113 -17.97 13.83 -8.17
CA VAL A 113 -19.19 13.68 -8.98
C VAL A 113 -19.54 15.05 -9.53
N HIS A 114 -19.32 15.21 -10.83
CA HIS A 114 -19.72 16.40 -11.57
C HIS A 114 -21.19 16.27 -11.92
N VAL A 115 -22.00 17.26 -11.59
CA VAL A 115 -23.45 17.28 -11.87
C VAL A 115 -23.74 18.42 -12.85
N SER A 116 -24.50 18.12 -13.90
CA SER A 116 -24.96 19.12 -14.86
C SER A 116 -25.60 20.33 -14.16
N GLY A 117 -25.18 21.53 -14.53
CA GLY A 117 -25.70 22.78 -13.95
C GLY A 117 -25.09 23.18 -12.60
N LEU A 118 -24.24 22.36 -11.98
CA LEU A 118 -23.46 22.76 -10.81
C LEU A 118 -22.04 23.18 -11.24
N ASN A 119 -21.58 24.31 -10.69
CA ASN A 119 -20.23 24.84 -10.98
C ASN A 119 -19.12 24.12 -10.21
N GLN A 120 -19.45 23.38 -9.15
CA GLN A 120 -18.49 22.66 -8.34
C GLN A 120 -18.88 21.18 -8.23
N PRO A 121 -17.90 20.26 -8.38
CA PRO A 121 -18.17 18.84 -8.19
C PRO A 121 -18.44 18.53 -6.73
N LEU A 122 -19.23 17.48 -6.51
CA LEU A 122 -19.54 16.96 -5.18
C LEU A 122 -18.62 15.80 -4.84
N THR A 123 -18.08 15.77 -3.63
CA THR A 123 -17.24 14.66 -3.17
C THR A 123 -18.11 13.43 -2.89
N LYS A 124 -17.77 12.30 -3.51
CA LYS A 124 -18.38 11.00 -3.22
C LYS A 124 -17.89 10.50 -1.87
N LYS A 125 -18.82 10.18 -0.96
CA LYS A 125 -18.50 9.55 0.33
C LYS A 125 -18.08 8.10 0.09
N ARG A 126 -16.90 7.68 0.58
CA ARG A 126 -16.42 6.29 0.44
C ARG A 126 -17.44 5.32 1.04
N HIS A 127 -17.51 4.11 0.47
CA HIS A 127 -18.43 3.02 0.84
C HIS A 127 -19.94 3.27 0.71
N ILE A 128 -20.39 4.52 0.51
CA ILE A 128 -21.80 4.82 0.27
C ILE A 128 -22.09 4.74 -1.24
N PRO A 129 -23.12 3.99 -1.68
CA PRO A 129 -23.58 4.02 -3.07
C PRO A 129 -24.02 5.42 -3.51
N LEU A 130 -23.72 5.81 -4.74
CA LEU A 130 -24.14 7.11 -5.27
C LEU A 130 -25.66 7.31 -5.20
N SER A 131 -26.45 6.26 -5.45
CA SER A 131 -27.90 6.35 -5.35
C SER A 131 -28.39 6.71 -3.95
N GLU A 132 -27.67 6.27 -2.92
CA GLU A 132 -28.00 6.58 -1.52
C GLU A 132 -27.53 8.01 -1.17
N GLN A 133 -26.31 8.38 -1.56
CA GLN A 133 -25.77 9.72 -1.29
C GLN A 133 -26.60 10.84 -1.94
N PHE A 134 -27.20 10.57 -3.09
CA PHE A 134 -28.02 11.54 -3.84
C PHE A 134 -29.53 11.34 -3.65
N GLN A 135 -29.93 10.41 -2.79
CA GLN A 135 -31.35 10.25 -2.46
C GLN A 135 -31.81 11.46 -1.63
N GLN A 136 -32.64 12.31 -2.22
CA GLN A 136 -33.30 13.41 -1.53
C GLN A 136 -34.74 13.01 -1.22
N GLY A 137 -35.12 12.99 0.07
CA GLY A 137 -36.48 12.68 0.51
C GLY A 137 -36.95 11.28 0.10
N GLU A 138 -38.22 11.16 -0.27
CA GLU A 138 -38.88 9.89 -0.65
C GLU A 138 -38.72 9.54 -2.14
N ASN A 139 -37.73 10.13 -2.83
CA ASN A 139 -37.53 9.87 -4.25
C ASN A 139 -37.27 8.38 -4.51
N ASP A 140 -37.94 7.84 -5.52
CA ASP A 140 -37.78 6.48 -5.99
C ASP A 140 -36.32 6.22 -6.42
N LEU A 141 -35.72 5.15 -5.89
CA LEU A 141 -34.34 4.75 -6.19
C LEU A 141 -34.12 4.54 -7.70
N HIS A 142 -35.12 4.08 -8.44
CA HIS A 142 -34.98 3.93 -9.89
C HIS A 142 -34.85 5.30 -10.58
N GLN A 143 -35.64 6.31 -10.19
CA GLN A 143 -35.52 7.67 -10.70
C GLN A 143 -34.15 8.29 -10.37
N VAL A 144 -33.66 8.15 -9.14
CA VAL A 144 -32.33 8.65 -8.74
C VAL A 144 -31.23 8.02 -9.60
N ARG A 145 -31.31 6.69 -9.85
CA ARG A 145 -30.35 5.99 -10.72
C ARG A 145 -30.40 6.47 -12.17
N GLN A 146 -31.59 6.73 -12.71
CA GLN A 146 -31.73 7.26 -14.07
C GLN A 146 -31.18 8.67 -14.18
N TRP A 147 -31.44 9.52 -13.17
CA TRP A 147 -30.88 10.86 -13.09
C TRP A 147 -29.35 10.82 -13.01
N LEU A 148 -28.77 10.01 -12.12
CA LEU A 148 -27.31 9.86 -11.99
C LEU A 148 -26.64 9.50 -13.33
N LYS A 149 -27.25 8.60 -14.12
CA LYS A 149 -26.72 8.20 -15.43
C LYS A 149 -26.74 9.31 -16.48
N ARG A 150 -27.71 10.23 -16.40
CA ARG A 150 -27.92 11.29 -17.40
C ARG A 150 -27.19 12.58 -17.05
N GLU A 151 -27.21 12.93 -15.76
CA GLU A 151 -26.82 14.26 -15.29
C GLU A 151 -25.49 14.27 -14.55
N THR A 152 -24.79 13.13 -14.43
CA THR A 152 -23.52 13.09 -13.71
C THR A 152 -22.38 12.44 -14.47
N ARG A 153 -21.16 12.93 -14.19
CA ARG A 153 -19.89 12.32 -14.59
C ARG A 153 -19.03 12.11 -13.36
N VAL A 154 -18.45 10.92 -13.25
CA VAL A 154 -17.55 10.57 -12.16
C VAL A 154 -16.09 10.80 -12.58
N GLU A 155 -15.31 11.39 -11.70
CA GLU A 155 -13.87 11.60 -11.85
C GLU A 155 -13.14 11.04 -10.63
N VAL A 156 -12.17 10.14 -10.86
CA VAL A 156 -11.26 9.70 -9.81
C VAL A 156 -10.11 10.69 -9.73
N LYS A 157 -10.00 11.40 -8.59
CA LYS A 157 -8.91 12.35 -8.34
C LYS A 157 -7.71 11.70 -7.65
N THR A 158 -7.99 10.79 -6.73
CA THR A 158 -6.95 10.05 -5.99
C THR A 158 -7.28 8.57 -6.06
N GLU A 159 -6.41 7.80 -6.73
CA GLU A 159 -6.53 6.35 -6.89
C GLU A 159 -6.43 5.61 -5.54
N ALA A 160 -6.71 4.31 -5.52
CA ALA A 160 -6.38 3.48 -4.36
C ALA A 160 -4.86 3.48 -4.13
N LEU A 161 -4.43 3.26 -2.88
CA LEU A 161 -3.04 3.51 -2.48
C LEU A 161 -2.01 2.62 -3.20
N LEU A 162 -2.23 1.31 -3.25
CA LEU A 162 -1.30 0.37 -3.88
C LEU A 162 -1.16 0.58 -5.41
N PRO A 163 -2.25 0.77 -6.18
CA PRO A 163 -2.15 1.17 -7.58
C PRO A 163 -1.35 2.47 -7.79
N GLU A 164 -1.61 3.51 -6.98
CA GLU A 164 -0.89 4.79 -7.09
C GLU A 164 0.61 4.60 -6.83
N LEU A 165 0.97 3.94 -5.73
CA LEU A 165 2.37 3.73 -5.34
C LEU A 165 3.13 2.95 -6.41
N ARG A 166 2.55 1.85 -6.91
CA ARG A 166 3.19 1.12 -8.02
C ARG A 166 3.40 2.00 -9.24
N LYS A 167 2.37 2.73 -9.68
CA LYS A 167 2.44 3.59 -10.86
C LYS A 167 3.53 4.66 -10.71
N ARG A 168 3.70 5.21 -9.51
CA ARG A 168 4.79 6.13 -9.18
C ARG A 168 6.17 5.46 -9.28
N LEU A 169 6.32 4.27 -8.73
CA LEU A 169 7.57 3.52 -8.78
C LEU A 169 7.93 3.11 -10.22
N GLU A 170 6.95 2.66 -11.01
CA GLU A 170 7.12 2.33 -12.43
C GLU A 170 7.54 3.55 -13.26
N ASN A 171 6.83 4.68 -13.10
CA ASN A 171 7.13 5.91 -13.82
C ASN A 171 8.46 6.56 -13.40
N SER A 172 9.05 6.14 -12.27
CA SER A 172 10.33 6.68 -11.81
C SER A 172 11.51 6.25 -12.70
N GLY A 173 11.43 5.07 -13.32
CA GLY A 173 12.57 4.45 -14.01
C GLY A 173 13.74 4.05 -13.10
N HIS A 174 13.65 4.24 -11.78
CA HIS A 174 14.71 3.93 -10.81
C HIS A 174 14.58 2.55 -10.17
N ILE A 175 13.43 1.90 -10.34
CA ILE A 175 13.08 0.65 -9.66
C ILE A 175 13.18 -0.52 -10.65
N PRO A 176 13.85 -1.63 -10.29
CA PRO A 176 13.96 -2.80 -11.16
C PRO A 176 12.59 -3.37 -11.55
N ARG A 177 12.50 -3.86 -12.79
CA ARG A 177 11.26 -4.44 -13.31
C ARG A 177 10.83 -5.67 -12.52
N GLU A 178 11.79 -6.48 -12.07
CA GLU A 178 11.56 -7.68 -11.27
C GLU A 178 10.84 -7.36 -9.96
N TYR A 179 11.18 -6.23 -9.34
CA TYR A 179 10.46 -5.75 -8.16
C TYR A 179 9.02 -5.35 -8.51
N LEU A 180 8.82 -4.58 -9.58
CA LEU A 180 7.48 -4.14 -10.02
C LEU A 180 6.58 -5.34 -10.39
N ASP A 181 7.15 -6.37 -11.00
CA ASP A 181 6.45 -7.62 -11.33
C ASP A 181 6.07 -8.39 -10.04
N SER A 182 6.96 -8.43 -9.04
CA SER A 182 6.66 -8.98 -7.71
C SER A 182 5.53 -8.23 -6.99
N VAL A 183 5.50 -6.89 -7.09
CA VAL A 183 4.39 -6.07 -6.55
C VAL A 183 3.07 -6.45 -7.21
N GLU A 184 3.03 -6.60 -8.54
CA GLU A 184 1.81 -7.02 -9.24
C GLU A 184 1.37 -8.44 -8.90
N GLN A 185 2.31 -9.37 -8.78
CA GLN A 185 2.00 -10.73 -8.36
C GLN A 185 1.37 -10.75 -6.97
N ARG A 186 1.92 -9.98 -6.02
CA ARG A 186 1.38 -9.90 -4.65
C ARG A 186 0.03 -9.20 -4.59
N LYS A 187 -0.19 -8.13 -5.35
CA LYS A 187 -1.51 -7.50 -5.52
C LYS A 187 -2.54 -8.48 -6.10
N ARG A 188 -2.15 -9.27 -7.10
CA ARG A 188 -3.03 -10.29 -7.68
C ARG A 188 -3.37 -11.36 -6.66
N ARG A 189 -2.39 -11.85 -5.89
CA ARG A 189 -2.64 -12.83 -4.82
C ARG A 189 -3.62 -12.31 -3.76
N ILE A 190 -3.50 -11.05 -3.36
CA ILE A 190 -4.48 -10.39 -2.47
C ILE A 190 -5.87 -10.42 -3.10
N ALA A 191 -6.00 -10.02 -4.37
CA ALA A 191 -7.26 -9.99 -5.10
C ALA A 191 -7.89 -11.39 -5.27
N ASP A 192 -7.07 -12.38 -5.60
CA ASP A 192 -7.49 -13.77 -5.79
C ASP A 192 -8.01 -14.36 -4.47
N LEU A 193 -7.32 -14.10 -3.35
CA LEU A 193 -7.75 -14.54 -2.02
C LEU A 193 -9.08 -13.92 -1.62
N ILE A 194 -9.25 -12.59 -1.70
CA ILE A 194 -10.52 -11.96 -1.35
C ILE A 194 -11.65 -12.39 -2.28
N GLY A 195 -11.36 -12.61 -3.57
CA GLY A 195 -12.32 -13.13 -4.53
C GLY A 195 -12.77 -14.55 -4.18
N PHE A 196 -11.83 -15.42 -3.83
CA PHE A 196 -12.11 -16.77 -3.34
C PHE A 196 -13.00 -16.72 -2.09
N LEU A 197 -12.60 -15.97 -1.06
CA LEU A 197 -13.34 -15.88 0.20
C LEU A 197 -14.76 -15.34 0.00
N ALA A 198 -14.91 -14.28 -0.81
CA ALA A 198 -16.22 -13.72 -1.15
C ALA A 198 -17.10 -14.73 -1.90
N SER A 199 -16.53 -15.47 -2.87
CA SER A 199 -17.27 -16.50 -3.62
C SER A 199 -17.72 -17.68 -2.75
N ALA A 200 -16.96 -17.97 -1.69
CA ALA A 200 -17.29 -18.99 -0.70
C ALA A 200 -18.32 -18.52 0.35
N GLY A 201 -18.77 -17.26 0.27
CA GLY A 201 -19.69 -16.66 1.24
C GLY A 201 -19.07 -16.40 2.61
N ILE A 202 -17.74 -16.26 2.67
CA ILE A 202 -17.01 -16.00 3.91
C ILE A 202 -16.94 -14.49 4.11
N SER A 203 -17.61 -13.99 5.15
CA SER A 203 -17.71 -12.55 5.44
C SER A 203 -16.68 -12.03 6.44
N ASP A 204 -16.11 -12.90 7.26
CA ASP A 204 -15.24 -12.55 8.38
C ASP A 204 -14.43 -13.78 8.85
N THR A 205 -13.52 -13.56 9.80
CA THR A 205 -12.66 -14.62 10.36
C THR A 205 -13.43 -15.72 11.09
N VAL A 206 -14.58 -15.41 11.69
CA VAL A 206 -15.42 -16.42 12.37
C VAL A 206 -16.05 -17.35 11.33
N ALA A 207 -16.58 -16.78 10.25
CA ALA A 207 -17.10 -17.51 9.10
C ALA A 207 -15.99 -18.34 8.43
N LEU A 208 -14.77 -17.79 8.29
CA LEU A 208 -13.62 -18.51 7.74
C LEU A 208 -13.29 -19.74 8.56
N HIS A 209 -13.19 -19.61 9.88
CA HIS A 209 -12.87 -20.73 10.76
C HIS A 209 -13.99 -21.79 10.75
N ALA A 210 -15.25 -21.37 10.71
CA ALA A 210 -16.38 -22.28 10.56
C ALA A 210 -16.37 -23.02 9.21
N TRP A 211 -16.04 -22.31 8.13
CA TRP A 211 -15.88 -22.88 6.79
C TRP A 211 -14.73 -23.90 6.78
N GLN A 212 -13.56 -23.55 7.32
CA GLN A 212 -12.40 -24.43 7.37
C GLN A 212 -12.72 -25.76 8.06
N LYS A 213 -13.47 -25.76 9.16
CA LYS A 213 -13.87 -27.00 9.86
C LYS A 213 -14.67 -27.96 8.99
N LYS A 214 -15.45 -27.45 8.03
CA LYS A 214 -16.32 -28.23 7.13
C LYS A 214 -15.68 -28.49 5.76
N ALA A 215 -14.72 -27.66 5.36
CA ALA A 215 -14.06 -27.72 4.06
C ALA A 215 -13.34 -29.05 3.83
N SER A 216 -13.33 -29.50 2.57
CA SER A 216 -12.60 -30.70 2.17
C SER A 216 -11.08 -30.49 2.32
N PRO A 217 -10.27 -31.57 2.39
CA PRO A 217 -8.82 -31.43 2.40
C PRO A 217 -8.27 -30.66 1.18
N ALA A 218 -8.88 -30.84 0.00
CA ALA A 218 -8.49 -30.14 -1.21
C ALA A 218 -8.75 -28.63 -1.12
N ASP A 219 -9.92 -28.23 -0.61
CA ASP A 219 -10.29 -26.82 -0.44
C ASP A 219 -9.39 -26.13 0.61
N ARG A 220 -9.04 -26.84 1.68
CA ARG A 220 -8.10 -26.33 2.69
C ARG A 220 -6.72 -26.09 2.10
N VAL A 221 -6.21 -27.02 1.29
CA VAL A 221 -4.93 -26.85 0.58
C VAL A 221 -5.00 -25.67 -0.39
N LEU A 222 -6.12 -25.52 -1.10
CA LEU A 222 -6.34 -24.39 -2.00
C LEU A 222 -6.32 -23.06 -1.23
N LEU A 223 -7.06 -22.95 -0.12
CA LEU A 223 -7.03 -21.77 0.74
C LEU A 223 -5.61 -21.48 1.23
N GLU A 224 -4.94 -22.47 1.81
CA GLU A 224 -3.57 -22.32 2.33
C GLU A 224 -2.58 -21.85 1.25
N SER A 225 -2.76 -22.28 0.01
CA SER A 225 -1.92 -21.83 -1.11
C SER A 225 -2.19 -20.38 -1.54
N ASN A 226 -3.38 -19.85 -1.24
CA ASN A 226 -3.79 -18.49 -1.59
C ASN A 226 -3.54 -17.46 -0.48
N LEU A 227 -3.42 -17.88 0.79
CA LEU A 227 -3.10 -16.99 1.91
C LEU A 227 -1.87 -16.13 1.59
N CYS A 228 -1.93 -14.84 1.86
CA CYS A 228 -0.89 -13.88 1.47
C CYS A 228 0.39 -14.13 2.26
N ARG A 229 0.32 -14.12 3.60
CA ARG A 229 1.44 -14.36 4.53
C ARG A 229 2.72 -13.61 4.14
N PHE A 230 2.58 -12.38 3.66
CA PHE A 230 3.73 -11.58 3.27
C PHE A 230 4.56 -11.22 4.49
N ASP A 231 5.88 -11.38 4.38
CA ASP A 231 6.84 -10.96 5.38
C ASP A 231 7.46 -9.60 5.05
N PHE A 232 8.37 -9.15 5.91
CA PHE A 232 9.10 -7.90 5.76
C PHE A 232 10.49 -8.07 5.14
N GLU A 233 10.82 -9.23 4.54
CA GLU A 233 12.17 -9.49 4.04
C GLU A 233 12.59 -8.46 2.98
N CYS A 234 11.74 -8.25 1.98
CA CYS A 234 11.99 -7.28 0.91
C CYS A 234 12.07 -5.84 1.44
N PHE A 235 11.27 -5.51 2.46
CA PHE A 235 11.31 -4.21 3.13
C PHE A 235 12.65 -3.94 3.82
N PHE A 236 13.15 -4.92 4.58
CA PHE A 236 14.43 -4.81 5.29
C PHE A 236 15.62 -4.86 4.33
N GLU A 237 15.54 -5.64 3.26
CA GLU A 237 16.59 -5.68 2.25
C GLU A 237 16.75 -4.33 1.55
N MET A 238 15.65 -3.68 1.17
CA MET A 238 15.71 -2.32 0.63
C MET A 238 16.27 -1.31 1.64
N GLY A 239 15.97 -1.49 2.94
CA GLY A 239 16.59 -0.68 4.01
C GLY A 239 18.11 -0.87 4.08
N ARG A 240 18.60 -2.10 3.88
CA ARG A 240 20.04 -2.37 3.77
C ARG A 240 20.65 -1.73 2.53
N LEU A 241 20.03 -1.90 1.35
CA LEU A 241 20.48 -1.26 0.11
C LEU A 241 20.53 0.27 0.23
N PHE A 242 19.58 0.86 0.94
CA PHE A 242 19.58 2.30 1.20
C PHE A 242 20.81 2.73 2.00
N ARG A 243 21.17 1.97 3.06
CA ARG A 243 22.37 2.23 3.85
C ARG A 243 23.66 2.05 3.05
N GLU A 244 23.69 1.08 2.14
CA GLU A 244 24.82 0.87 1.22
C GLU A 244 24.94 2.00 0.17
N TRP A 245 23.82 2.59 -0.26
CA TRP A 245 23.77 3.75 -1.15
C TRP A 245 24.21 5.05 -0.47
N ALA A 246 23.97 5.19 0.83
CA ALA A 246 24.34 6.36 1.63
C ALA A 246 25.46 6.06 2.64
N PRO A 247 26.64 5.56 2.19
CA PRO A 247 27.72 5.25 3.11
C PRO A 247 28.29 6.56 3.69
N ASN A 248 28.65 6.54 4.98
CA ASN A 248 29.29 7.63 5.73
C ASN A 248 28.38 8.78 6.22
N LEU A 249 27.06 8.59 6.29
CA LEU A 249 26.22 9.49 7.07
C LEU A 249 26.20 9.05 8.54
N PRO A 250 26.28 9.99 9.50
CA PRO A 250 26.11 9.66 10.90
C PRO A 250 24.74 8.99 11.12
N THR A 251 24.69 8.00 11.99
CA THR A 251 23.41 7.41 12.44
C THR A 251 22.53 8.49 13.07
N SER A 252 21.21 8.32 13.08
CA SER A 252 20.26 9.29 13.69
C SER A 252 20.72 9.82 15.05
N SER A 253 21.30 8.96 15.90
CA SER A 253 21.86 9.34 17.19
C SER A 253 22.90 10.47 17.16
N ASP A 254 23.62 10.62 16.06
CA ASP A 254 24.68 11.62 15.89
C ASP A 254 24.16 12.94 15.28
N ILE A 255 23.06 12.88 14.50
CA ILE A 255 22.45 14.04 13.84
C ILE A 255 21.67 14.88 14.87
N PHE A 256 20.99 14.24 15.83
CA PHE A 256 20.20 14.95 16.86
C PHE A 256 21.02 15.57 18.00
N LEU A 257 22.33 15.26 18.09
CA LEU A 257 23.22 15.91 19.05
C LEU A 257 23.80 17.23 18.54
N THR A 258 23.64 17.54 17.24
CA THR A 258 24.29 18.71 16.63
C THR A 258 23.34 19.78 16.14
N ASP A 259 22.08 19.48 15.78
CA ASP A 259 21.12 20.51 15.36
C ASP A 259 19.70 20.30 15.91
N GLY A 260 19.16 21.37 16.49
CA GLY A 260 17.86 21.41 17.19
C GLY A 260 16.63 21.29 16.28
N PHE A 261 16.46 20.13 15.64
CA PHE A 261 15.20 19.76 14.98
C PHE A 261 14.12 19.58 16.06
N ARG A 262 13.36 20.66 16.31
CA ARG A 262 12.23 20.65 17.23
C ARG A 262 11.14 19.72 16.69
N SER A 263 10.86 18.71 17.50
CA SER A 263 9.64 17.92 17.52
C SER A 263 8.40 18.81 17.51
N SER A 264 7.72 18.90 16.37
CA SER A 264 6.32 19.33 16.30
C SER A 264 5.63 18.46 15.25
N GLY A 265 4.86 17.47 15.71
CA GLY A 265 4.05 16.63 14.83
C GLY A 265 3.85 15.18 15.27
N PHE A 266 4.58 14.69 16.29
CA PHE A 266 4.40 13.33 16.81
C PHE A 266 3.56 13.34 18.09
N GLU A 267 2.25 13.45 17.96
CA GLU A 267 1.32 12.92 18.95
C GLU A 267 0.30 12.00 18.26
N ALA A 268 -0.07 10.94 18.98
CA ALA A 268 -0.67 9.69 18.54
C ALA A 268 -2.08 9.78 17.91
#